data_AF-A0A968JG83-F1
#
_entry.id   AF-A0A968JG83-F1
#
_cell.length_a   1.000
_cell.length_b   1.000
_cell.length_c   1.000
_cell.angle_alpha   90.00
_cell.angle_beta   90.00
_cell.angle_gamma   90.00
#
_symmetry.space_group_name_H-M   'P 1'
#
loop_
_entity.id
_entity.type
_entity.pdbx_description
1 polymer ?
#
loop_
_entity_poly.entity_id
_entity_poly.type
_entity_poly.pdbx_seq_one_letter_code
_entity_poly.pdbx_strand_id
1 'polypeptide(L)'
;MDDKPLKLDSLEIQNFRAFNHLTIERLGRVNLIVGKNSVGKTALLEALYIYAWRGHPEALVKVLMDRDEINNIEEDRSSFFTAQDLYSLLPFLFYGRGNIASPPLTFQIGTTQKIMI
;
A
#
# COMPACT_ATOMS: atom_id res chain seq x y z
N MET A 1 31.49 -4.23 -13.91
CA MET A 1 30.22 -4.52 -14.58
C MET A 1 29.10 -4.16 -13.62
N ASP A 2 28.36 -3.09 -13.95
CA ASP A 2 27.14 -2.53 -13.32
C ASP A 2 26.78 -2.91 -11.88
N ASP A 3 27.50 -2.35 -10.91
CA ASP A 3 27.06 -2.32 -9.51
C ASP A 3 26.21 -1.07 -9.23
N LYS A 4 25.15 -0.87 -10.02
CA LYS A 4 24.19 0.21 -9.75
C LYS A 4 23.44 -0.13 -8.46
N PRO A 5 23.38 0.78 -7.45
CA PRO A 5 22.67 0.51 -6.22
C PRO A 5 21.19 0.21 -6.50
N LEU A 6 20.63 -0.71 -5.71
CA LEU A 6 19.21 -1.01 -5.78
C LEU A 6 18.41 0.25 -5.43
N LYS A 7 17.34 0.52 -6.19
CA LYS A 7 16.42 1.62 -5.88
C LYS A 7 15.59 1.36 -4.61
N LEU A 8 15.48 0.09 -4.23
CA LEU A 8 14.77 -0.39 -3.06
C LEU A 8 15.49 -1.66 -2.59
N ASP A 9 16.15 -1.59 -1.45
CA ASP A 9 16.92 -2.71 -0.88
C ASP A 9 16.16 -3.44 0.24
N SER A 10 15.14 -2.81 0.79
CA SER A 10 14.34 -3.29 1.90
C SER A 10 12.91 -2.74 1.78
N LEU A 11 11.96 -3.40 2.42
CA LEU A 11 10.57 -2.94 2.47
C LEU A 11 9.98 -3.24 3.84
N GLU A 12 9.31 -2.27 4.42
CA GLU A 12 8.52 -2.39 5.62
C GLU A 12 7.10 -1.89 5.35
N ILE A 13 6.11 -2.69 5.73
CA ILE A 13 4.69 -2.39 5.61
C ILE A 13 4.03 -2.57 6.98
N GLN A 14 3.30 -1.56 7.42
CA GLN A 14 2.53 -1.60 8.67
C GLN A 14 1.08 -1.20 8.42
N ASN A 15 0.14 -1.91 9.05
CA ASN A 15 -1.30 -1.67 9.02
C ASN A 15 -1.92 -1.54 7.62
N PHE A 16 -1.41 -2.27 6.62
CA PHE A 16 -1.90 -2.20 5.24
C PHE A 16 -2.53 -3.52 4.78
N ARG A 17 -3.81 -3.50 4.43
CA ARG A 17 -4.61 -4.60 3.89
C ARG A 17 -4.43 -5.95 4.61
N ALA A 18 -3.62 -6.86 4.07
CA ALA A 18 -3.40 -8.19 4.63
C ALA A 18 -2.29 -8.22 5.70
N PHE A 19 -1.55 -7.12 5.84
CA PHE A 19 -0.36 -7.02 6.68
C PHE A 19 -0.62 -6.10 7.87
N ASN A 20 -0.71 -6.70 9.06
CA ASN A 20 -0.56 -5.92 10.30
C ASN A 20 0.87 -5.37 10.36
N HIS A 21 1.85 -6.23 10.09
CA HIS A 21 3.26 -5.88 9.90
C HIS A 21 3.90 -6.88 8.94
N LEU A 22 4.70 -6.40 7.98
CA LEU A 22 5.54 -7.19 7.09
C LEU A 22 6.87 -6.48 6.90
N THR A 23 7.97 -7.23 7.06
CA THR A 23 9.32 -6.75 6.78
C THR A 23 9.99 -7.67 5.76
N ILE A 24 10.57 -7.06 4.73
CA ILE A 24 11.48 -7.70 3.77
C ILE A 24 12.82 -7.00 3.91
N GLU A 25 13.73 -7.60 4.67
CA GLU A 25 15.02 -6.99 5.02
C GLU A 25 15.94 -6.81 3.81
N ARG A 26 15.77 -7.66 2.79
CA ARG A 26 16.61 -7.66 1.60
C ARG A 26 15.82 -8.00 0.34
N LEU A 27 15.67 -7.02 -0.54
CA LEU A 27 15.20 -7.19 -1.91
C LEU A 27 16.38 -7.35 -2.85
N GLY A 28 16.25 -8.27 -3.81
CA GLY A 28 17.17 -8.41 -4.93
C GLY A 28 16.77 -7.54 -6.12
N ARG A 29 17.59 -7.57 -7.19
CA ARG A 29 17.20 -6.99 -8.50
C ARG A 29 15.96 -7.66 -9.08
N VAL A 30 15.81 -8.96 -8.80
CA VAL A 30 14.65 -9.79 -9.17
C VAL A 30 14.20 -10.49 -7.89
N ASN A 31 12.89 -10.47 -7.61
CA ASN A 31 12.29 -11.11 -6.46
C ASN A 31 11.13 -11.99 -6.94
N LEU A 32 11.10 -13.25 -6.48
CA LEU A 32 10.01 -14.18 -6.75
C LEU A 32 9.12 -14.28 -5.50
N ILE A 33 7.87 -13.80 -5.62
CA ILE A 33 6.88 -13.85 -4.54
C ILE A 33 5.90 -14.99 -4.81
N VAL A 34 5.93 -16.02 -3.96
CA VAL A 34 5.07 -17.21 -4.08
C VAL A 34 4.19 -17.40 -2.85
N GLY A 35 3.10 -18.15 -3.00
CA GLY A 35 2.17 -18.46 -1.92
C GLY A 35 0.78 -18.80 -2.44
N LYS A 36 -0.10 -19.29 -1.57
CA LYS A 36 -1.51 -19.59 -1.90
C LYS A 36 -2.25 -18.34 -2.39
N ASN A 37 -3.38 -18.53 -3.06
CA ASN A 37 -4.24 -17.41 -3.43
C ASN A 37 -4.73 -16.68 -2.17
N SER A 38 -4.92 -15.37 -2.30
CA SER A 38 -5.49 -14.52 -1.26
C SER A 38 -4.65 -14.32 0.02
N VAL A 39 -3.39 -14.78 0.05
CA VAL A 39 -2.49 -14.57 1.22
C VAL A 39 -1.83 -13.17 1.28
N GLY A 40 -2.15 -12.27 0.35
CA GLY A 40 -1.60 -10.91 0.34
C GLY A 40 -0.58 -10.59 -0.77
N LYS A 41 -0.32 -11.50 -1.73
CA LYS A 41 0.62 -11.23 -2.83
C LYS A 41 0.26 -9.96 -3.64
N THR A 42 -1.02 -9.80 -3.99
CA THR A 42 -1.50 -8.58 -4.67
C THR A 42 -1.38 -7.36 -3.77
N ALA A 43 -1.66 -7.49 -2.47
CA ALA A 43 -1.48 -6.41 -1.51
C ALA A 43 -0.01 -5.95 -1.41
N LEU A 44 0.95 -6.88 -1.51
CA LEU A 44 2.36 -6.53 -1.54
C LEU A 44 2.72 -5.70 -2.78
N LEU A 45 2.19 -6.06 -3.96
CA LEU A 45 2.40 -5.29 -5.19
C LEU A 45 1.71 -3.92 -5.14
N GLU A 46 0.53 -3.82 -4.52
CA GLU A 46 -0.16 -2.54 -4.30
C GLU A 46 0.63 -1.62 -3.38
N ALA A 47 1.20 -2.17 -2.30
CA ALA A 47 2.05 -1.39 -1.40
C ALA A 47 3.30 -0.86 -2.14
N LEU A 48 3.95 -1.70 -2.95
CA LEU A 48 5.07 -1.29 -3.79
C LEU A 48 4.68 -0.21 -4.81
N TYR A 49 3.48 -0.32 -5.40
CA TYR A 49 2.95 0.69 -6.31
C TYR A 49 2.75 2.03 -5.61
N ILE A 50 2.08 2.04 -4.45
CA ILE A 50 1.88 3.25 -3.64
C ILE A 50 3.24 3.86 -3.24
N TYR A 51 4.19 3.02 -2.81
CA TYR A 51 5.54 3.45 -2.45
C TYR A 51 6.27 4.10 -3.63
N ALA A 52 6.22 3.49 -4.82
CA ALA A 52 6.84 4.04 -6.03
C ALA A 52 6.26 5.41 -6.43
N TRP A 53 4.98 5.64 -6.12
CA TRP A 53 4.28 6.91 -6.30
C TRP A 53 4.40 7.86 -5.10
N ARG A 54 5.25 7.54 -4.11
CA ARG A 54 5.47 8.36 -2.90
C ARG A 54 4.16 8.68 -2.15
N GLY A 55 3.20 7.76 -2.16
CA GLY A 55 1.92 7.94 -1.48
C GLY A 55 0.98 8.94 -2.15
N HIS A 56 1.18 9.30 -3.43
CA HIS A 56 0.30 10.21 -4.14
C HIS A 56 -1.17 9.71 -4.12
N PRO A 57 -2.18 10.58 -3.91
CA PRO A 57 -3.59 10.16 -3.80
C PRO A 57 -4.10 9.36 -4.99
N GLU A 58 -3.64 9.68 -6.21
CA GLU A 58 -3.98 8.92 -7.42
C GLU A 58 -3.57 7.45 -7.33
N ALA A 59 -2.44 7.15 -6.67
CA ALA A 59 -2.02 5.77 -6.49
C ALA A 59 -2.92 5.02 -5.50
N LEU A 60 -3.40 5.71 -4.46
CA LEU A 60 -4.36 5.16 -3.51
C LEU A 60 -5.69 4.89 -4.19
N VAL A 61 -6.22 5.87 -4.93
CA VAL A 61 -7.44 5.74 -5.73
C VAL A 61 -7.32 4.58 -6.72
N LYS A 62 -6.21 4.49 -7.45
CA LYS A 62 -6.02 3.41 -8.42
C LYS A 62 -6.09 2.02 -7.78
N VAL A 63 -5.41 1.79 -6.65
CA VAL A 63 -5.45 0.46 -6.01
C VAL A 63 -6.82 0.11 -5.44
N LEU A 64 -7.65 1.12 -5.15
CA LEU A 64 -9.05 0.93 -4.74
C LEU A 64 -9.92 0.62 -5.97
N MET A 65 -9.74 1.35 -7.08
CA MET A 65 -10.46 1.12 -8.34
C MET A 65 -10.16 -0.25 -8.93
N ASP A 66 -8.88 -0.65 -8.97
CA ASP A 66 -8.45 -1.96 -9.50
C ASP A 66 -9.07 -3.14 -8.71
N ARG A 67 -9.62 -2.87 -7.52
CA ARG A 67 -10.31 -3.82 -6.64
C ARG A 67 -11.82 -3.63 -6.55
N ASP A 68 -12.40 -2.74 -7.36
CA ASP A 68 -13.84 -2.47 -7.34
C ASP A 68 -14.33 -1.85 -6.01
N GLU A 69 -13.43 -1.19 -5.25
CA GLU A 69 -13.70 -0.63 -3.92
C GLU A 69 -14.32 0.79 -3.98
N ILE A 70 -14.50 1.36 -5.18
CA ILE A 70 -14.97 2.74 -5.42
C ILE A 70 -16.45 2.82 -5.84
N ASN A 71 -17.10 1.70 -6.19
CA ASN A 71 -18.41 1.67 -6.88
C ASN A 71 -19.61 2.29 -6.13
N ASN A 72 -19.44 2.72 -4.88
CA ASN A 72 -20.48 3.44 -4.14
C ASN A 72 -20.36 4.97 -4.23
N ILE A 73 -19.34 5.50 -4.92
CA ILE A 73 -19.19 6.94 -5.16
C ILE A 73 -19.89 7.21 -6.49
N GLU A 74 -21.03 7.93 -6.43
CA GLU A 74 -21.91 8.27 -7.54
C GLU A 74 -21.15 8.47 -8.87
N GLU A 75 -21.49 7.68 -9.90
CA GLU A 75 -20.80 7.58 -11.20
C GLU A 75 -20.58 8.93 -11.92
N ASP A 76 -21.33 9.97 -11.52
CA ASP A 76 -21.28 11.32 -12.10
C ASP A 76 -20.08 12.17 -11.63
N ARG A 77 -19.34 11.75 -10.58
CA ARG A 77 -18.21 12.53 -9.99
C ARG A 77 -16.81 12.11 -10.44
N SER A 78 -16.70 11.26 -11.46
CA SER A 78 -15.47 10.56 -11.88
C SER A 78 -14.25 11.43 -12.26
N SER A 79 -14.37 12.76 -12.27
CA SER A 79 -13.26 13.66 -12.62
C SER A 79 -12.41 14.11 -11.41
N PHE A 80 -12.96 14.14 -10.19
CA PHE A 80 -12.24 14.62 -9.00
C PHE A 80 -12.77 13.97 -7.72
N PHE A 81 -11.89 13.27 -6.97
CA PHE A 81 -12.22 12.79 -5.62
C PHE A 81 -12.19 13.95 -4.63
N THR A 82 -13.26 14.14 -3.86
CA THR A 82 -13.26 15.09 -2.75
C THR A 82 -12.50 14.51 -1.55
N ALA A 83 -12.11 15.37 -0.61
CA ALA A 83 -11.55 14.91 0.66
C ALA A 83 -12.50 13.95 1.40
N GLN A 84 -13.82 14.20 1.33
CA GLN A 84 -14.83 13.35 1.96
C GLN A 84 -14.92 11.97 1.32
N ASP A 85 -14.78 11.88 0.00
CA ASP A 85 -14.72 10.61 -0.72
C ASP A 85 -13.46 9.83 -0.33
N LEU A 86 -12.32 10.52 -0.21
CA LEU A 86 -11.10 9.87 0.28
C LEU A 86 -11.27 9.33 1.71
N TYR A 87 -11.91 10.09 2.61
CA TYR A 87 -12.16 9.63 3.99
C TYR A 87 -13.01 8.35 4.05
N SER A 88 -14.02 8.20 3.19
CA SER A 88 -14.86 6.99 3.16
C SER A 88 -14.14 5.78 2.55
N LEU A 89 -13.17 6.00 1.67
CA LEU A 89 -12.39 4.96 1.01
C LEU A 89 -11.16 4.49 1.79
N LEU A 90 -10.56 5.38 2.57
CA LEU A 90 -9.36 5.11 3.35
C LEU A 90 -9.41 3.79 4.16
N PRO A 91 -10.52 3.43 4.85
CA PRO A 91 -10.64 2.17 5.59
C PRO A 91 -10.29 0.91 4.81
N PHE A 92 -10.51 0.86 3.50
CA PHE A 92 -10.21 -0.31 2.65
C PHE A 92 -8.72 -0.59 2.49
N LEU A 93 -7.87 0.42 2.72
CA LEU A 93 -6.41 0.29 2.66
C LEU A 93 -5.83 -0.28 3.96
N PHE A 94 -6.55 -0.16 5.08
CA PHE A 94 -6.01 -0.55 6.38
C PHE A 94 -6.12 -2.05 6.65
N TYR A 95 -5.17 -2.55 7.45
CA TYR A 95 -5.25 -3.89 7.99
C TYR A 95 -6.57 -4.10 8.76
N GLY A 96 -7.24 -5.22 8.46
CA GLY A 96 -8.52 -5.55 9.08
C GLY A 96 -9.68 -4.63 8.71
N ARG A 97 -9.54 -3.78 7.66
CA ARG A 97 -10.49 -2.73 7.28
C ARG A 97 -10.77 -1.79 8.46
N GLY A 98 -9.81 -0.92 8.73
CA GLY A 98 -9.65 -0.11 9.93
C GLY A 98 -10.96 0.33 10.59
N ASN A 99 -11.11 0.03 11.88
CA ASN A 99 -12.18 0.58 12.69
C ASN A 99 -11.90 2.06 13.00
N ILE A 100 -12.58 2.97 12.29
CA ILE A 100 -12.43 4.43 12.40
C ILE A 100 -12.58 4.94 13.85
N ALA A 101 -13.15 4.13 14.76
CA ALA A 101 -13.35 4.46 16.17
C ALA A 101 -12.07 4.56 17.02
N SER A 102 -10.87 4.31 16.49
CA SER A 102 -9.60 4.47 17.24
C SER A 102 -8.51 5.20 16.44
N PRO A 103 -8.64 6.53 16.24
CA PRO A 103 -7.61 7.32 15.58
C PRO A 103 -6.35 7.52 16.45
N PRO A 104 -5.19 7.77 15.82
CA PRO A 104 -4.99 7.77 14.38
C PRO A 104 -4.75 6.34 13.86
N LEU A 105 -5.65 5.85 12.99
CA LEU A 105 -5.34 4.69 12.15
C LEU A 105 -4.45 5.19 11.02
N THR A 106 -3.17 4.87 11.08
CA THR A 106 -2.20 5.12 10.00
C THR A 106 -1.69 3.78 9.47
N PHE A 107 -1.41 3.74 8.17
CA PHE A 107 -0.61 2.69 7.56
C PHE A 107 0.69 3.30 7.05
N GLN A 108 1.73 2.50 7.01
CA GLN A 108 3.05 2.92 6.58
C GLN A 108 3.60 1.94 5.56
N ILE A 109 4.24 2.47 4.52
CA ILE A 109 5.01 1.71 3.55
C ILE A 109 6.33 2.46 3.35
N GLY A 110 7.44 1.79 3.61
CA GLY A 110 8.76 2.42 3.61
C GLY A 110 9.90 1.43 3.48
N THR A 111 11.14 1.91 3.59
CA THR A 111 12.32 1.07 3.79
C THR A 111 12.51 0.79 5.26
N THR A 112 13.19 -0.30 5.60
CA THR A 112 13.56 -0.53 7.01
C THR A 112 14.53 0.57 7.48
N GLN A 113 14.33 1.09 8.68
CA GLN A 113 15.32 1.98 9.27
C GLN A 113 16.56 1.13 9.63
N LYS A 114 17.70 1.38 8.99
CA LYS A 114 18.98 0.92 9.52
C LYS A 114 19.25 1.72 10.79
N ILE A 115 19.13 1.08 11.96
CA ILE A 115 19.70 1.61 13.19
C ILE A 115 21.21 1.66 12.96
N MET A 116 21.72 2.86 12.75
CA MET A 116 23.15 3.13 12.68
C MET A 116 23.57 3.46 14.11
N ILE A 117 24.09 2.45 14.82
CA ILE A 117 24.82 2.60 16.08
C ILE A 117 26.24 3.08 15.81
#